data_AF-A0A2N0DGV0-F1
#
_entry.id   AF-A0A2N0DGV0-F1
#
_cell.length_a   1.000
_cell.length_b   1.000
_cell.length_c   1.000
_cell.angle_alpha   90.00
_cell.angle_beta   90.00
_cell.angle_gamma   90.00
#
_symmetry.space_group_name_H-M   'P 1'
#
loop_
_entity.id
_entity.type
_entity.pdbx_description
1 polymer ?
#
loop_
_entity_poly.entity_id
_entity_poly.type
_entity_poly.pdbx_seq_one_letter_code
_entity_poly.pdbx_strand_id
1 'polypeptide(L)' 'MGLAICQSIIRAHGGEITASNHPQGGARFHFSLPADGIANGQFHKCLSNCPCLQAQDDKIDRII' A
#
# COMPACT_ATOMS: atom_id res chain seq x y z
N MET A 1 -0.41 -10.06 -9.96
CA MET A 1 -1.68 -9.33 -9.80
C MET A 1 -2.20 -9.28 -8.36
N GLY A 2 -2.45 -10.41 -7.69
CA GLY A 2 -3.05 -10.40 -6.34
C GLY A 2 -2.30 -9.58 -5.28
N LEU A 3 -0.97 -9.70 -5.21
CA LEU A 3 -0.17 -8.98 -4.20
C LEU A 3 -0.20 -7.46 -4.39
N ALA A 4 -0.28 -6.98 -5.64
CA ALA A 4 -0.37 -5.55 -5.92
C ALA A 4 -1.70 -4.97 -5.43
N ILE A 5 -2.80 -5.72 -5.61
CA ILE A 5 -4.12 -5.33 -5.09
C ILE A 5 -4.10 -5.29 -3.55
N CYS A 6 -3.56 -6.32 -2.91
CA CYS A 6 -3.40 -6.35 -1.46
C CYS A 6 -2.56 -5.17 -0.96
N GLN A 7 -1.46 -4.85 -1.63
CA GLN A 7 -0.60 -3.72 -1.27
C GLN A 7 -1.35 -2.39 -1.34
N SER A 8 -2.14 -2.15 -2.38
CA SER A 8 -2.94 -0.93 -2.52
C SER A 8 -3.98 -0.81 -1.40
N ILE A 9 -4.69 -1.89 -1.07
CA ILE A 9 -5.69 -1.91 0.00
C ILE A 9 -5.01 -1.63 1.35
N ILE A 10 -3.93 -2.34 1.67
CA ILE A 10 -3.25 -2.22 2.97
C ILE A 10 -2.68 -0.81 3.17
N ARG A 11 -2.04 -0.24 2.13
CA ARG A 11 -1.53 1.14 2.18
C ARG A 11 -2.63 2.18 2.34
N ALA A 12 -3.77 1.99 1.67
CA ALA A 12 -4.91 2.90 1.80
C ALA A 12 -5.42 2.97 3.25
N HIS A 13 -5.25 1.91 4.04
CA HIS A 13 -5.64 1.86 5.45
C HIS A 13 -4.49 2.18 6.42
N GLY A 14 -3.38 2.75 5.92
CA GLY A 14 -2.21 3.11 6.75
C GLY A 14 -1.41 1.91 7.24
N GLY A 15 -1.56 0.75 6.59
CA GLY A 15 -0.80 -0.46 6.88
C GLY A 15 0.37 -0.67 5.94
N GLU A 16 1.15 -1.71 6.24
CA GLU A 16 2.26 -2.16 5.40
C GLU A 16 2.19 -3.66 5.11
N ILE A 17 2.81 -4.11 4.01
CA ILE A 17 2.92 -5.52 3.63
C ILE A 17 4.33 -5.83 3.12
N THR A 18 4.85 -6.99 3.53
CA THR A 18 6.11 -7.56 3.10
C THR A 18 5.92 -8.97 2.57
N ALA A 19 6.79 -9.37 1.64
CA ALA A 19 6.82 -10.72 1.07
C ALA A 19 8.24 -11.27 1.17
N SER A 20 8.36 -12.52 1.59
CA SER A 20 9.65 -13.21 1.73
C SER A 20 9.49 -14.69 1.41
N ASN A 21 10.58 -15.33 0.98
CA ASN A 21 10.60 -16.79 0.87
C ASN A 21 10.87 -17.40 2.25
N HIS A 22 10.14 -18.46 2.59
CA HIS A 22 10.36 -19.16 3.84
C HIS A 22 11.51 -20.17 3.70
N PRO A 23 12.44 -20.26 4.66
CA PRO A 23 13.64 -21.11 4.54
C PRO A 23 13.34 -22.60 4.30
N GLN A 24 12.20 -23.10 4.77
CA GLN A 24 11.76 -24.49 4.59
C GLN A 24 10.89 -24.68 3.33
N GLY A 25 10.83 -23.67 2.46
CA GLY A 25 10.00 -23.66 1.26
C GLY A 25 8.70 -22.86 1.42
N GLY A 26 8.16 -22.42 0.27
CA GLY A 26 6.96 -21.59 0.20
C GLY A 26 7.23 -20.08 0.35
N ALA A 27 6.14 -19.31 0.35
CA ALA A 27 6.16 -17.86 0.47
C ALA A 27 5.48 -17.42 1.77
N ARG A 28 6.05 -16.44 2.45
CA ARG A 28 5.49 -15.78 3.63
C ARG A 28 5.16 -14.33 3.30
N PHE A 29 3.91 -13.97 3.49
CA PHE A 29 3.42 -12.60 3.41
C PHE A 29 3.07 -12.11 4.82
N HIS A 30 3.59 -10.96 5.21
CA HIS A 30 3.31 -10.36 6.51
C HIS A 30 2.76 -8.96 6.30
N PHE A 31 1.64 -8.64 6.96
CA PHE A 31 1.05 -7.31 6.90
C PHE A 31 0.64 -6.84 8.28
N SER A 32 0.59 -5.52 8.45
CA SER A 32 0.15 -4.85 9.66
C SER A 32 -0.90 -3.80 9.31
N LEU A 33 -1.86 -3.62 10.21
CA LEU A 33 -2.86 -2.56 10.16
C LEU A 33 -2.95 -1.92 11.55
N PRO A 34 -3.22 -0.61 11.64
CA PRO A 34 -3.55 0.03 12.90
C PRO A 34 -4.79 -0.63 13.53
N ALA A 35 -4.71 -1.03 14.80
CA ALA A 35 -5.81 -1.69 15.53
C ALA A 35 -6.92 -0.69 15.92
N ASP A 36 -6.54 0.57 16.11
CA ASP A 36 -7.47 1.66 16.32
C ASP A 36 -8.03 2.06 14.97
N GLY A 37 -9.27 1.65 14.69
CA GLY A 37 -10.00 2.08 13.51
C GLY A 37 -9.95 3.61 13.40
N ILE A 38 -9.08 4.10 12.52
CA ILE A 38 -8.79 5.52 12.31
C ILE A 38 -8.13 6.19 13.54
N ALA A 39 -6.89 5.81 13.88
CA ALA A 39 -6.00 6.76 14.53
C ALA A 39 -5.58 7.85 13.52
N ASN A 40 -6.43 8.88 13.38
CA ASN A 40 -6.10 10.23 12.93
C ASN A 40 -5.99 10.48 11.39
N GLY A 41 -7.14 10.59 10.72
CA GLY A 41 -7.45 11.78 9.89
C GLY A 41 -6.63 12.12 8.64
N GLN A 42 -5.96 11.19 7.95
CA GLN A 42 -5.14 11.54 6.76
C GLN A 42 -5.78 11.35 5.38
N PHE A 43 -7.08 11.03 5.29
CA PHE A 43 -7.78 10.97 3.99
C PHE A 43 -8.03 12.33 3.31
N HIS A 44 -7.57 13.45 3.90
CA HIS A 44 -7.87 14.81 3.43
C HIS A 44 -6.65 15.71 3.21
N LYS A 45 -5.51 15.18 2.76
CA LYS A 45 -4.39 16.02 2.30
C LYS A 45 -4.41 16.37 0.80
N CYS A 46 -5.50 16.05 0.10
CA CYS A 46 -5.70 16.38 -1.32
C CYS A 46 -6.70 17.52 -1.60
N LEU A 47 -7.34 18.13 -0.60
CA LEU A 47 -8.49 19.03 -0.83
C LEU A 47 -8.26 20.53 -0.61
N SER A 48 -7.03 21.01 -0.46
CA SER A 48 -6.81 22.46 -0.33
C SER A 48 -5.70 23.03 -1.20
N ASN A 49 -5.56 22.51 -2.43
CA ASN A 49 -4.78 23.09 -3.55
C ASN A 49 -3.34 22.56 -3.76
N CYS A 50 -3.20 21.31 -4.20
CA CYS A 50 -1.91 20.69 -4.49
C CYS A 50 -1.78 20.27 -5.97
N PRO A 51 -0.90 20.92 -6.78
CA PRO A 51 -0.61 20.50 -8.16
C PRO A 51 0.24 19.21 -8.27
N CYS A 52 0.51 18.50 -7.17
CA CYS A 52 1.32 17.28 -7.16
C CYS A 52 0.57 15.98 -7.49
N LEU A 53 -0.77 16.01 -7.61
CA LEU A 53 -1.56 14.81 -7.93
C LEU A 53 -1.43 14.37 -9.40
N GLN A 54 -0.77 15.16 -10.24
CA GLN A 54 -0.46 14.81 -11.63
C GLN A 54 0.89 14.09 -11.79
N ALA A 55 1.59 13.75 -10.70
CA ALA A 55 2.92 13.14 -10.75
C ALA A 55 2.98 11.67 -10.32
N GLN A 56 1.86 10.95 -10.30
CA GLN A 56 1.84 9.52 -9.96
C GLN A 56 1.19 8.67 -11.06
N ASP A 57 1.60 8.88 -12.31
CA ASP A 57 1.27 8.00 -13.44
C ASP A 57 2.46 7.13 -13.93
N ASP A 58 3.63 7.20 -13.27
CA ASP A 58 4.86 6.61 -13.81
C ASP A 58 5.36 5.33 -13.09
N LYS A 59 4.51 4.39 -12.67
CA LYS A 59 5.05 3.09 -12.19
C LYS A 59 4.18 1.83 -12.24
N ILE A 60 3.26 1.72 -13.20
CA ILE A 60 2.61 0.44 -13.51
C ILE A 60 3.20 -0.24 -14.77
N ASP A 61 4.21 0.33 -15.45
CA ASP A 61 4.70 -0.19 -16.75
C ASP A 61 6.03 -0.99 -16.73
N ARG A 62 6.33 -1.75 -15.68
CA ARG A 62 7.55 -2.61 -15.66
C ARG A 62 7.38 -4.03 -15.12
N ILE A 63 6.16 -4.57 -15.12
CA ILE A 63 5.95 -6.01 -14.91
C ILE A 63 5.01 -6.57 -16.00
N ILE A 64 5.41 -6.36 -17.24
CA ILE A 64 5.19 -7.27 -18.39
C ILE A 64 6.32 -7.03 -19.39
#